data_AF-A0A537QQ62-F1
#
_entry.id   AF-A0A537QQ62-F1
#
_cell.length_a   1.000
_cell.length_b   1.000
_cell.length_c   1.000
_cell.angle_alpha   90.00
_cell.angle_beta   90.00
_cell.angle_gamma   90.00
#
_symmetry.space_group_name_H-M   'P 1'
#
loop_
_entity.id
_entity.type
_entity.pdbx_description
1 polymer ?
#
loop_
_entity_poly.entity_id
_entity_poly.type
_entity_poly.pdbx_seq_one_letter_code
_entity_poly.pdbx_strand_id
1 'polypeptide(L)'
;MLWPAISSLRFAARPTDLEQAAANRTKQRLVALLREVYGDDWDRFARDFVPPPGVASFAHLLAREGVTPHLRPGGDGIQVVRRWTGMVAERYYRLVHDALRAADPEALVFGDRLPIYYDPAAVRAMAPWVDAIATNYNVDSPDGWIARYYFDGLRALGAGKPVLVSEWFFAANENR
;
A
#
# COMPACT_ATOMS: atom_id res chain seq x y z
N MET A 1 7.43 -24.49 5.85
CA MET A 1 8.63 -23.84 6.41
C MET A 1 9.09 -22.81 5.39
N LEU A 2 9.25 -21.54 5.81
CA LEU A 2 9.57 -20.32 5.01
C LEU A 2 8.46 -19.76 4.10
N TRP A 3 7.39 -19.22 4.71
CA TRP A 3 6.50 -18.24 4.06
C TRP A 3 6.08 -17.05 4.98
N PRO A 4 6.99 -16.22 5.53
CA PRO A 4 6.58 -14.92 6.10
C PRO A 4 7.09 -13.70 5.32
N ALA A 5 8.08 -13.84 4.43
CA ALA A 5 8.78 -12.68 3.86
C ALA A 5 8.05 -11.99 2.69
N ILE A 6 7.12 -12.69 2.00
CA ILE A 6 6.35 -12.15 0.86
C ILE A 6 5.01 -11.51 1.32
N SER A 7 4.67 -11.62 2.60
CA SER A 7 3.46 -11.03 3.20
C SER A 7 3.57 -9.52 3.46
N SER A 8 4.77 -8.94 3.30
CA SER A 8 5.08 -7.56 3.68
C SER A 8 4.34 -6.48 2.89
N LEU A 9 3.73 -6.82 1.75
CA LEU A 9 2.93 -5.88 0.94
C LEU A 9 1.41 -6.04 1.07
N ARG A 10 0.93 -6.98 1.87
CA ARG A 10 -0.51 -7.04 2.21
C ARG A 10 -0.98 -5.92 3.16
N PHE A 11 -0.09 -5.01 3.60
CA PHE A 11 -0.36 -4.17 4.77
C PHE A 11 0.25 -2.75 4.75
N ALA A 12 0.55 -2.17 3.59
CA ALA A 12 1.28 -0.89 3.51
C ALA A 12 0.51 0.37 3.99
N ALA A 13 -0.74 0.27 4.43
CA ALA A 13 -1.45 1.36 5.11
C ALA A 13 -2.66 0.82 5.87
N ARG A 14 -2.43 0.10 6.97
CA ARG A 14 -3.51 -0.06 7.96
C ARG A 14 -3.55 1.15 8.90
N PRO A 15 -4.72 1.51 9.43
CA PRO A 15 -4.86 2.42 10.57
C PRO A 15 -4.00 2.02 11.80
N THR A 16 -3.40 0.82 11.81
CA THR A 16 -2.52 0.30 12.88
C THR A 16 -1.22 1.08 13.05
N ASP A 17 -0.78 1.86 12.06
CA ASP A 17 0.40 2.73 12.23
C ASP A 17 0.17 3.78 13.33
N LEU A 18 -1.09 4.20 13.55
CA LEU A 18 -1.47 5.13 14.61
C LEU A 18 -1.57 4.47 15.99
N GLU A 19 -1.65 3.14 16.06
CA GLU A 19 -1.70 2.40 17.31
C GLU A 19 -0.32 2.31 17.99
N GLN A 20 0.75 2.58 17.24
CA GLN A 20 2.13 2.45 17.71
C GLN A 20 2.48 3.48 18.82
N ALA A 21 3.61 3.24 19.49
CA ALA A 21 4.19 4.17 20.46
C ALA A 21 4.48 5.56 19.85
N ALA A 22 4.42 6.61 20.67
CA ALA A 22 4.68 7.99 20.24
C ALA A 22 6.09 8.20 19.64
N ALA A 23 7.06 7.38 20.07
CA ALA A 23 8.43 7.38 19.55
C ALA A 23 8.55 6.74 18.15
N ASN A 24 7.53 6.03 17.67
CA ASN A 24 7.54 5.38 16.36
C ASN A 24 7.60 6.42 15.23
N ARG A 25 8.62 6.33 14.38
CA ARG A 25 8.85 7.29 13.29
C ARG A 25 7.76 7.26 12.22
N THR A 26 7.21 6.10 11.94
CA THR A 26 6.09 5.93 10.99
C THR A 26 4.85 6.65 11.49
N LYS A 27 4.50 6.47 12.77
CA LYS A 27 3.40 7.20 13.42
C LYS A 27 3.63 8.70 13.42
N GLN A 28 4.82 9.16 13.79
CA GLN A 28 5.18 10.58 13.77
C GLN A 28 5.00 11.18 12.37
N ARG A 29 5.44 10.48 11.33
CA ARG A 29 5.29 10.94 9.94
C ARG A 29 3.82 10.94 9.51
N LEU A 30 3.03 9.95 9.89
CA LEU A 30 1.60 9.91 9.59
C LEU A 30 0.83 11.05 10.29
N VAL A 31 1.12 11.33 11.55
CA VAL A 31 0.55 12.49 12.25
C VAL A 31 0.99 13.81 11.60
N ALA A 32 2.24 13.90 11.16
CA ALA A 32 2.70 15.06 10.41
C ALA A 32 1.95 15.23 9.07
N LEU A 33 1.70 14.13 8.33
CA LEU A 33 0.87 14.16 7.12
C LEU A 33 -0.56 14.63 7.42
N LEU A 34 -1.16 14.15 8.51
CA LEU A 34 -2.49 14.62 8.94
C LEU A 34 -2.50 16.12 9.19
N ARG A 35 -1.48 16.65 9.87
CA ARG A 35 -1.32 18.10 10.07
C ARG A 35 -1.07 18.87 8.78
N GLU A 36 -0.32 18.31 7.82
CA GLU A 36 -0.16 18.95 6.51
C GLU A 36 -1.50 19.11 5.77
N VAL A 37 -2.40 18.12 5.89
CA VAL A 37 -3.70 18.13 5.19
C VAL A 37 -4.74 18.99 5.91
N TYR A 38 -4.81 18.86 7.23
CA TYR A 38 -5.87 19.44 8.05
C TYR A 38 -5.45 20.73 8.75
N GLY A 39 -4.15 21.05 8.82
CA GLY A 39 -3.61 22.04 9.74
C GLY A 39 -3.67 21.53 11.18
N ASP A 40 -3.69 22.44 12.15
CA ASP A 40 -4.04 22.12 13.54
C ASP A 40 -5.56 22.22 13.80
N ASP A 41 -6.37 22.29 12.74
CA ASP A 41 -7.84 22.29 12.81
C ASP A 41 -8.37 20.85 13.00
N TRP A 42 -8.64 20.51 14.27
CA TRP A 42 -9.16 19.21 14.65
C TRP A 42 -10.59 18.96 14.16
N ASP A 43 -11.42 19.99 14.05
CA ASP A 43 -12.79 19.86 13.58
C ASP A 43 -12.81 19.50 12.09
N ARG A 44 -11.88 20.06 11.31
CA ARG A 44 -11.68 19.65 9.90
C ARG A 44 -11.29 18.19 9.78
N PHE A 45 -10.39 17.69 10.63
CA PHE A 45 -10.08 16.27 10.68
C PHE A 45 -11.30 15.42 11.09
N ALA A 46 -12.07 15.86 12.09
CA ALA A 46 -13.25 15.16 12.57
C ALA A 46 -14.43 15.14 11.56
N ARG A 47 -14.39 15.96 10.50
CA ARG A 47 -15.31 15.86 9.36
C ARG A 47 -15.02 14.64 8.48
N ASP A 48 -13.76 14.22 8.38
CA ASP A 48 -13.34 13.11 7.52
C ASP A 48 -13.12 11.80 8.28
N PHE A 49 -12.88 11.90 9.59
CA PHE A 49 -12.61 10.79 10.47
C PHE A 49 -13.53 10.79 11.69
N VAL A 50 -13.74 9.61 12.27
CA VAL A 50 -14.32 9.41 13.59
C VAL A 50 -13.16 9.27 14.57
N PRO A 51 -12.88 10.29 15.42
CA PRO A 51 -11.77 10.22 16.36
C PRO A 51 -12.00 9.16 17.45
N PRO A 52 -10.92 8.57 18.01
CA PRO A 52 -11.04 7.70 19.17
C PRO A 52 -11.57 8.44 20.41
N PRO A 53 -12.28 7.76 21.32
CA PRO A 53 -12.74 8.36 22.57
C PRO A 53 -11.59 9.01 23.37
N GLY A 54 -11.80 10.25 23.83
CA GLY A 54 -10.82 11.00 24.61
C GLY A 54 -9.65 11.59 23.79
N VAL A 55 -9.65 11.45 22.47
CA VAL A 55 -8.66 12.08 21.58
C VAL A 55 -9.30 13.29 20.90
N ALA A 56 -8.74 14.47 21.16
CA ALA A 56 -9.30 15.76 20.73
C ALA A 56 -8.28 16.67 20.03
N SER A 57 -7.10 16.15 19.68
CA SER A 57 -6.06 16.88 18.96
C SER A 57 -5.05 15.92 18.32
N PHE A 58 -4.28 16.40 17.34
CA PHE A 58 -3.18 15.62 16.76
C PHE A 58 -2.07 15.30 17.76
N ALA A 59 -1.86 16.16 18.76
CA ALA A 59 -0.93 15.88 19.85
C ALA A 59 -1.41 14.72 20.71
N HIS A 60 -2.70 14.67 21.05
CA HIS A 60 -3.29 13.53 21.76
C HIS A 60 -3.22 12.26 20.90
N LEU A 61 -3.51 12.35 19.60
CA LEU A 61 -3.43 11.22 18.68
C LEU A 61 -2.01 10.64 18.61
N LEU A 62 -0.99 11.50 18.58
CA LEU A 62 0.41 11.07 18.60
C LEU A 62 0.78 10.38 19.92
N ALA A 63 0.33 10.92 21.05
CA ALA A 63 0.69 10.45 22.39
C ALA A 63 0.02 9.13 22.79
N ARG A 64 -1.14 8.78 22.22
CA ARG A 64 -1.93 7.62 22.64
C ARG A 64 -1.60 6.37 21.83
N GLU A 65 -1.35 5.26 22.51
CA GLU A 65 -1.12 3.94 21.90
C GLU A 65 -2.43 3.14 21.79
N GLY A 66 -2.47 2.16 20.90
CA GLY A 66 -3.62 1.26 20.73
C GLY A 66 -4.89 1.93 20.24
N VAL A 67 -4.82 3.17 19.76
CA VAL A 67 -5.96 3.92 19.24
C VAL A 67 -5.79 4.22 17.77
N THR A 68 -6.90 4.16 17.03
CA THR A 68 -6.90 4.54 15.63
C THR A 68 -8.22 5.20 15.23
N PRO A 69 -8.19 6.35 14.53
CA PRO A 69 -9.39 6.94 13.97
C PRO A 69 -9.95 6.08 12.84
N HIS A 70 -11.28 6.05 12.71
CA HIS A 70 -11.94 5.38 11.60
C HIS A 70 -12.35 6.40 10.52
N LEU A 71 -12.44 5.97 9.27
CA LEU A 71 -12.99 6.82 8.21
C LEU A 71 -14.45 7.13 8.52
N ARG A 72 -14.84 8.40 8.39
CA ARG A 72 -16.25 8.79 8.49
C ARG A 72 -16.94 8.56 7.14
N PRO A 73 -18.12 7.89 7.11
CA PRO A 73 -18.93 7.81 5.90
C PRO A 73 -19.25 9.20 5.34
N GLY A 74 -19.06 9.38 4.04
CA GLY A 74 -19.30 10.67 3.36
C GLY A 74 -18.18 11.72 3.52
N GLY A 75 -17.11 11.41 4.24
CA GLY A 75 -15.92 12.26 4.33
C GLY A 75 -14.85 11.92 3.28
N ASP A 76 -13.83 12.78 3.18
CA ASP A 76 -12.73 12.67 2.20
C ASP A 76 -11.46 12.04 2.77
N GLY A 77 -11.51 11.46 3.98
CA GLY A 77 -10.36 10.89 4.68
C GLY A 77 -9.64 9.79 3.90
N ILE A 78 -10.34 9.10 2.98
CA ILE A 78 -9.75 8.09 2.10
C ILE A 78 -8.64 8.66 1.21
N GLN A 79 -8.68 9.94 0.86
CA GLN A 79 -7.62 10.58 0.07
C GLN A 79 -6.31 10.67 0.86
N VAL A 80 -6.39 10.91 2.17
CA VAL A 80 -5.22 10.90 3.05
C VAL A 80 -4.66 9.50 3.20
N VAL A 81 -5.52 8.49 3.36
CA VAL A 81 -5.09 7.07 3.38
C VAL A 81 -4.36 6.72 2.09
N ARG A 82 -4.90 7.06 0.92
CA ARG A 82 -4.25 6.83 -0.38
C ARG A 82 -2.90 7.54 -0.49
N ARG A 83 -2.81 8.80 -0.04
CA ARG A 83 -1.55 9.55 -0.01
C ARG A 83 -0.52 8.88 0.91
N TRP A 84 -0.95 8.42 2.09
CA TRP A 84 -0.10 7.68 3.01
C TRP A 84 0.42 6.38 2.39
N THR A 85 -0.48 5.57 1.80
CA THR A 85 -0.11 4.34 1.09
C THR A 85 0.95 4.62 0.03
N GLY A 86 0.75 5.65 -0.80
CA GLY A 86 1.69 6.05 -1.83
C GLY A 86 3.07 6.41 -1.26
N MET A 87 3.12 7.19 -0.17
CA MET A 87 4.38 7.57 0.48
C MET A 87 5.13 6.37 1.06
N VAL A 88 4.43 5.45 1.72
CA VAL A 88 5.05 4.24 2.29
C VAL A 88 5.56 3.32 1.17
N ALA A 89 4.74 3.08 0.15
CA ALA A 89 5.11 2.27 -1.01
C ALA A 89 6.32 2.88 -1.74
N GLU A 90 6.29 4.18 -2.07
CA GLU A 90 7.40 4.85 -2.75
C GLU A 90 8.70 4.74 -1.94
N ARG A 91 8.63 4.91 -0.61
CA ARG A 91 9.81 4.77 0.25
C ARG A 91 10.39 3.36 0.17
N TYR A 92 9.55 2.34 0.18
CA TYR A 92 9.98 0.94 0.04
C TYR A 92 10.62 0.69 -1.33
N TYR A 93 9.94 1.02 -2.42
CA TYR A 93 10.43 0.73 -3.77
C TYR A 93 11.69 1.50 -4.12
N ARG A 94 11.79 2.78 -3.73
CA ARG A 94 13.04 3.54 -3.89
C ARG A 94 14.19 2.91 -3.12
N LEU A 95 13.98 2.53 -1.86
CA LEU A 95 15.02 1.90 -1.05
C LEU A 95 15.53 0.60 -1.69
N VAL A 96 14.62 -0.25 -2.15
CA VAL A 96 14.96 -1.52 -2.83
C VAL A 96 15.67 -1.24 -4.14
N HIS A 97 15.16 -0.33 -4.96
CA HIS A 97 15.77 0.07 -6.23
C HIS A 97 17.21 0.55 -6.02
N ASP A 98 17.43 1.48 -5.09
CA ASP A 98 18.76 2.06 -4.85
C ASP A 98 19.74 0.99 -4.35
N ALA A 99 19.28 0.08 -3.49
CA ALA A 99 20.11 -1.03 -3.02
C ALA A 99 20.47 -2.01 -4.14
N LEU A 100 19.51 -2.36 -5.01
CA LEU A 100 19.75 -3.24 -6.16
C LEU A 100 20.71 -2.59 -7.15
N ARG A 101 20.51 -1.31 -7.52
CA ARG A 101 21.40 -0.59 -8.43
C ARG A 101 22.81 -0.42 -7.89
N ALA A 102 22.97 -0.29 -6.57
CA ALA A 102 24.28 -0.24 -5.94
C ALA A 102 25.02 -1.60 -5.99
N ALA A 103 24.29 -2.71 -5.95
CA ALA A 103 24.86 -4.06 -6.01
C ALA A 103 25.12 -4.53 -7.46
N ASP A 104 24.17 -4.25 -8.36
CA ASP A 104 24.22 -4.58 -9.78
C ASP A 104 23.46 -3.50 -10.59
N PRO A 105 24.19 -2.58 -11.25
CA PRO A 105 23.57 -1.53 -12.05
C PRO A 105 22.76 -2.04 -13.25
N GLU A 106 23.05 -3.25 -13.77
CA GLU A 106 22.43 -3.80 -14.97
C GLU A 106 21.23 -4.73 -14.66
N ALA A 107 21.03 -5.10 -13.40
CA ALA A 107 19.92 -5.95 -13.00
C ALA A 107 18.55 -5.33 -13.33
N LEU A 108 17.61 -6.16 -13.79
CA LEU A 108 16.22 -5.76 -13.96
C LEU A 108 15.44 -5.86 -12.64
N VAL A 109 14.66 -4.82 -12.34
CA VAL A 109 13.83 -4.74 -11.14
C VAL A 109 12.37 -5.02 -11.48
N PHE A 110 11.81 -6.11 -10.97
CA PHE A 110 10.44 -6.54 -11.29
C PHE A 110 9.39 -6.20 -10.21
N GLY A 111 9.76 -5.44 -9.18
CA GLY A 111 8.91 -5.20 -8.02
C GLY A 111 8.85 -6.42 -7.11
N ASP A 112 7.66 -6.75 -6.59
CA ASP A 112 7.48 -7.69 -5.47
C ASP A 112 6.32 -8.67 -5.66
N ARG A 113 5.91 -8.90 -6.92
CA ARG A 113 4.89 -9.89 -7.30
C ARG A 113 3.53 -9.59 -6.68
N LEU A 114 2.89 -8.54 -7.19
CA LEU A 114 1.55 -8.13 -6.75
C LEU A 114 0.59 -9.33 -6.76
N PRO A 115 -0.25 -9.52 -5.73
CA PRO A 115 -1.23 -10.60 -5.74
C PRO A 115 -2.37 -10.31 -6.75
N ILE A 116 -3.38 -11.20 -6.80
CA ILE A 116 -4.61 -11.06 -7.62
C ILE A 116 -5.42 -9.77 -7.35
N TYR A 117 -5.03 -8.96 -6.37
CA TYR A 117 -5.51 -7.60 -6.14
C TYR A 117 -4.34 -6.67 -5.81
N TYR A 118 -4.48 -5.39 -6.11
CA TYR A 118 -3.46 -4.38 -5.82
C TYR A 118 -4.10 -3.06 -5.38
N ASP A 119 -3.35 -2.27 -4.60
CA ASP A 119 -3.73 -0.89 -4.26
C ASP A 119 -3.27 0.06 -5.38
N PRO A 120 -4.16 0.86 -5.98
CA PRO A 120 -3.78 1.78 -7.06
C PRO A 120 -2.73 2.83 -6.68
N ALA A 121 -2.72 3.30 -5.42
CA ALA A 121 -1.71 4.24 -4.94
C ALA A 121 -0.34 3.57 -4.85
N ALA A 122 -0.29 2.30 -4.41
CA ALA A 122 0.95 1.53 -4.39
C ALA A 122 1.50 1.28 -5.82
N VAL A 123 0.65 0.93 -6.78
CA VAL A 123 1.08 0.72 -8.18
C VAL A 123 1.61 2.01 -8.80
N ARG A 124 0.96 3.15 -8.55
CA ARG A 124 1.49 4.45 -9.02
C ARG A 124 2.84 4.78 -8.39
N ALA A 125 2.98 4.50 -7.10
CA ALA A 125 4.19 4.77 -6.35
C ALA A 125 5.36 3.86 -6.74
N MET A 126 5.10 2.60 -7.12
CA MET A 126 6.15 1.65 -7.53
C MET A 126 6.69 1.91 -8.93
N ALA A 127 5.84 2.38 -9.84
CA ALA A 127 6.12 2.41 -11.28
C ALA A 127 7.44 3.12 -11.66
N PRO A 128 7.84 4.24 -11.02
CA PRO A 128 9.11 4.90 -11.34
C PRO A 128 10.37 4.09 -10.97
N TRP A 129 10.23 3.11 -10.06
CA TRP A 129 11.34 2.40 -9.43
C TRP A 129 11.53 0.96 -9.93
N VAL A 130 10.69 0.52 -10.87
CA VAL A 130 10.72 -0.84 -11.43
C VAL A 130 10.84 -0.80 -12.94
N ASP A 131 11.46 -1.82 -13.52
CA ASP A 131 11.58 -1.99 -14.97
C ASP A 131 10.34 -2.66 -15.56
N ALA A 132 9.75 -3.61 -14.83
CA ALA A 132 8.46 -4.22 -15.12
C ALA A 132 7.68 -4.47 -13.83
N ILE A 133 6.35 -4.57 -13.94
CA ILE A 133 5.48 -4.90 -12.81
C ILE A 133 5.23 -6.40 -12.81
N ALA A 134 5.81 -7.12 -11.85
CA ALA A 134 5.49 -8.53 -11.64
C ALA A 134 4.16 -8.70 -10.87
N THR A 135 3.37 -9.69 -11.29
CA THR A 135 2.12 -10.08 -10.63
C THR A 135 1.94 -11.59 -10.59
N ASN A 136 1.38 -12.08 -9.49
CA ASN A 136 0.85 -13.41 -9.32
C ASN A 136 -0.65 -13.40 -9.67
N TYR A 137 -1.00 -13.97 -10.82
CA TYR A 137 -2.37 -13.98 -11.33
C TYR A 137 -2.88 -15.41 -11.50
N ASN A 138 -3.64 -15.88 -10.51
CA ASN A 138 -4.35 -17.14 -10.59
C ASN A 138 -5.72 -16.93 -11.24
N VAL A 139 -6.04 -17.72 -12.25
CA VAL A 139 -7.35 -17.68 -12.90
C VAL A 139 -8.34 -18.43 -12.03
N ASP A 140 -9.13 -17.68 -11.26
CA ASP A 140 -10.17 -18.21 -10.38
C ASP A 140 -11.52 -18.29 -11.11
N SER A 141 -11.51 -18.87 -12.33
CA SER A 141 -12.69 -19.05 -13.17
C SER A 141 -12.69 -20.42 -13.84
N PRO A 142 -13.80 -21.19 -13.82
CA PRO A 142 -13.88 -22.52 -14.43
C PRO A 142 -13.65 -22.53 -15.95
N ASP A 143 -13.94 -21.41 -16.61
CA ASP A 143 -13.82 -21.25 -18.07
C ASP A 143 -12.47 -20.66 -18.50
N GLY A 144 -11.55 -20.44 -17.57
CA GLY A 144 -10.25 -19.83 -17.85
C GLY A 144 -10.31 -18.33 -18.14
N TRP A 145 -11.42 -17.66 -17.80
CA TRP A 145 -11.60 -16.24 -18.08
C TRP A 145 -10.54 -15.34 -17.41
N ILE A 146 -9.99 -14.41 -18.18
CA ILE A 146 -8.99 -13.44 -17.73
C ILE A 146 -9.64 -12.08 -17.52
N ALA A 147 -9.47 -11.52 -16.33
CA ALA A 147 -9.99 -10.21 -15.96
C ALA A 147 -9.23 -9.08 -16.67
N ARG A 148 -9.74 -8.65 -17.84
CA ARG A 148 -9.10 -7.60 -18.64
C ARG A 148 -8.88 -6.30 -17.85
N TYR A 149 -9.83 -5.94 -16.98
CA TYR A 149 -9.74 -4.75 -16.13
C TYR A 149 -8.53 -4.76 -15.18
N TYR A 150 -8.06 -5.94 -14.77
CA TYR A 150 -6.89 -6.08 -13.89
C TYR A 150 -5.63 -5.61 -14.62
N PHE A 151 -5.40 -6.12 -15.83
CA PHE A 151 -4.23 -5.76 -16.64
C PHE A 151 -4.34 -4.35 -17.22
N ASP A 152 -5.53 -3.91 -17.63
CA ASP A 152 -5.75 -2.54 -18.08
C ASP A 152 -5.50 -1.53 -16.94
N GLY A 153 -5.90 -1.87 -15.72
CA GLY A 153 -5.60 -1.06 -14.53
C GLY A 153 -4.10 -0.99 -14.25
N LEU A 154 -3.38 -2.13 -14.25
CA LEU A 154 -1.92 -2.13 -14.10
C LEU A 154 -1.21 -1.30 -15.16
N ARG A 155 -1.63 -1.42 -16.43
CA ARG A 155 -1.06 -0.64 -17.54
C ARG A 155 -1.30 0.86 -17.34
N ALA A 156 -2.51 1.27 -16.96
CA ALA A 156 -2.87 2.67 -16.76
C ALA A 156 -2.17 3.30 -15.54
N LEU A 157 -2.08 2.55 -14.44
CA LEU A 157 -1.49 3.01 -13.18
C LEU A 157 0.04 2.95 -13.21
N GLY A 158 0.59 1.95 -13.88
CA GLY A 158 2.02 1.69 -14.02
C GLY A 158 2.72 2.53 -15.08
N ALA A 159 2.07 3.59 -15.59
CA ALA A 159 2.60 4.46 -16.64
C ALA A 159 3.10 3.69 -17.89
N GLY A 160 2.40 2.62 -18.28
CA GLY A 160 2.76 1.80 -19.44
C GLY A 160 3.93 0.84 -19.24
N LYS A 161 4.45 0.67 -18.02
CA LYS A 161 5.46 -0.34 -17.70
C LYS A 161 4.98 -1.75 -18.13
N PRO A 162 5.87 -2.59 -18.68
CA PRO A 162 5.54 -3.99 -18.98
C PRO A 162 5.04 -4.72 -17.74
N VAL A 163 4.11 -5.67 -17.93
CA VAL A 163 3.59 -6.53 -16.86
C VAL A 163 4.10 -7.95 -17.07
N LEU A 164 4.69 -8.54 -16.04
CA LEU A 164 5.15 -9.92 -16.01
C LEU A 164 4.23 -10.75 -15.10
N VAL A 165 3.55 -11.76 -15.65
CA VAL A 165 2.85 -12.74 -14.81
C VAL A 165 3.88 -13.73 -14.28
N SER A 166 4.23 -13.59 -13.00
CA SER A 166 5.30 -14.37 -12.34
C SER A 166 4.82 -15.64 -11.66
N GLU A 167 3.50 -15.82 -11.52
CA GLU A 167 2.87 -17.01 -10.95
C GLU A 167 1.45 -17.17 -11.49
N TRP A 168 1.10 -18.41 -11.80
CA TRP A 168 -0.26 -18.85 -12.10
C TRP A 168 -0.33 -20.35 -11.78
N PHE A 169 -1.53 -20.86 -11.51
CA PHE A 169 -1.72 -22.26 -11.16
C PHE A 169 -3.07 -22.78 -11.67
N PHE A 170 -3.05 -24.02 -12.19
CA PHE A 170 -4.22 -24.84 -12.41
C PHE A 170 -3.91 -26.26 -11.90
N ALA A 171 -4.89 -26.89 -11.26
CA ALA A 171 -4.84 -28.32 -10.95
C ALA A 171 -6.17 -28.97 -11.29
N ALA A 172 -6.09 -30.18 -11.82
CA ALA A 172 -7.22 -31.08 -11.97
C ALA A 172 -7.43 -31.86 -10.66
N ASN A 173 -8.65 -32.34 -10.41
CA ASN A 173 -8.94 -33.13 -9.20
C ASN A 173 -8.16 -34.45 -9.18
N GLU A 174 -7.78 -34.95 -10.35
CA GLU A 174 -6.99 -36.16 -10.56
C GLU A 174 -5.52 -36.01 -10.13
N ASN A 175 -5.06 -34.77 -9.88
CA ASN A 175 -3.68 -34.44 -9.51
C ASN A 175 -3.51 -34.09 -8.01
N ARG A 176 -4.49 -34.41 -7.15
CA ARG A 176 -4.47 -34.18 -5.70
C ARG A 176 -4.39 -35.45 -4.88
#